data_AF-B7PNU2-F1
#
_entry.id   AF-B7PNU2-F1
#
_cell.length_a   1.000
_cell.length_b   1.000
_cell.length_c   1.000
_cell.angle_alpha   90.00
_cell.angle_beta   90.00
_cell.angle_gamma   90.00
#
_symmetry.space_group_name_H-M   'P 1'
#
loop_
_entity.id
_entity.type
_entity.pdbx_description
1 polymer ?
#
loop_
_entity_poly.entity_id
_entity_poly.type
_entity_poly.pdbx_seq_one_letter_code
_entity_poly.pdbx_strand_id
1 'polypeptide(L)'
;VAAVSDCGVKFAIWQDEKKGRMFTSLSGGDCQKLLSDLPAKLKGLLHQDTESSVLFLWKTFREVLKHFETDVSGSNVEEKTRAFFRTFIELGRTKRKGYGKDRVTPYIHIFAHHAPVKHVEFGCLGWFSSQGLEKKNDVLKTMHHARSNKWNAAADALKLAKRSEAPSNSAHARAYVKSDVDYWQGGGIEESRRKRQRSAEESFRASREINMES
;
A
#
# COMPACT_ATOMS: atom_id res chain seq x y z
N VAL A 1 -15.11 -4.64 -13.12
CA VAL A 1 -14.72 -5.19 -11.79
C VAL A 1 -13.88 -6.44 -11.96
N ALA A 2 -14.33 -7.46 -12.70
CA ALA A 2 -13.56 -8.68 -12.98
C ALA A 2 -12.09 -8.40 -13.39
N ALA A 3 -11.86 -7.60 -14.44
CA ALA A 3 -10.51 -7.25 -14.88
C ALA A 3 -9.62 -6.58 -13.81
N VAL A 4 -10.22 -5.85 -12.87
CA VAL A 4 -9.52 -5.20 -11.74
C VAL A 4 -9.20 -6.24 -10.66
N SER A 5 -10.16 -7.10 -10.34
CA SER A 5 -9.97 -8.21 -9.40
C SER A 5 -8.92 -9.21 -9.88
N ASP A 6 -8.86 -9.45 -11.19
CA ASP A 6 -7.86 -10.32 -11.81
C ASP A 6 -6.44 -9.78 -11.62
N CYS A 7 -6.24 -8.48 -11.39
CA CYS A 7 -4.92 -7.91 -11.02
C CYS A 7 -4.49 -8.25 -9.59
N GLY A 8 -5.24 -9.10 -8.87
CA GLY A 8 -4.96 -9.45 -7.48
C GLY A 8 -5.22 -8.31 -6.50
N VAL A 9 -6.18 -7.44 -6.83
CA VAL A 9 -6.63 -6.32 -6.01
C VAL A 9 -8.04 -6.58 -5.50
N LYS A 10 -8.23 -6.47 -4.18
CA LYS A 10 -9.56 -6.56 -3.56
C LYS A 10 -10.32 -5.26 -3.85
N PHE A 11 -11.27 -5.31 -4.77
CA PHE A 11 -12.01 -4.13 -5.22
C PHE A 11 -13.51 -4.43 -5.25
N ALA A 12 -14.25 -3.73 -4.39
CA ALA A 12 -15.71 -3.75 -4.35
C ALA A 12 -16.27 -2.36 -4.70
N ILE A 13 -17.46 -2.36 -5.32
CA ILE A 13 -18.25 -1.17 -5.62
C ILE A 13 -19.60 -1.32 -4.91
N TRP A 14 -20.07 -0.27 -4.26
CA TRP A 14 -21.38 -0.23 -3.62
C TRP A 14 -22.06 1.12 -3.82
N GLN A 15 -23.36 1.19 -3.53
CA GLN A 15 -24.13 2.43 -3.58
C GLN A 15 -24.31 2.96 -2.16
N ASP A 16 -23.92 4.20 -1.94
CA ASP A 16 -24.18 4.98 -0.73
C ASP A 16 -25.30 5.98 -1.02
N GLU A 17 -26.26 6.11 -0.12
CA GLU A 17 -27.44 6.97 -0.31
C GLU A 17 -27.09 8.46 -0.42
N LYS A 18 -26.02 8.91 0.25
CA LYS A 18 -25.61 10.32 0.31
C LYS A 18 -24.52 10.64 -0.70
N LYS A 19 -23.60 9.70 -0.94
CA LYS A 19 -22.39 9.90 -1.75
C LYS A 19 -22.48 9.27 -3.14
N GLY A 20 -23.55 8.52 -3.41
CA GLY A 20 -23.71 7.81 -4.67
C GLY A 20 -22.82 6.58 -4.75
N ARG A 21 -22.28 6.29 -5.93
CA ARG A 21 -21.48 5.08 -6.14
C ARG A 21 -20.10 5.21 -5.48
N MET A 22 -19.86 4.38 -4.49
CA MET A 22 -18.62 4.28 -3.74
C MET A 22 -17.82 3.04 -4.15
N PHE A 23 -16.52 3.06 -3.89
CA PHE A 23 -15.63 1.95 -4.20
C PHE A 23 -14.55 1.81 -3.13
N THR A 24 -13.92 0.64 -3.09
CA THR A 24 -12.85 0.32 -2.12
C THR A 24 -11.67 1.27 -2.32
N SER A 25 -11.23 1.94 -1.25
CA SER A 25 -10.02 2.74 -1.29
C SER A 25 -8.82 1.86 -1.62
N LEU A 26 -8.07 2.25 -2.64
CA LEU A 26 -6.88 1.52 -3.08
C LEU A 26 -5.68 1.93 -2.23
N SER A 27 -4.92 0.95 -1.74
CA SER A 27 -3.61 1.22 -1.14
C SER A 27 -2.58 1.58 -2.21
N GLY A 28 -1.44 2.16 -1.81
CA GLY A 28 -0.34 2.43 -2.75
C GLY A 28 0.13 1.16 -3.48
N GLY A 29 0.15 0.01 -2.78
CA GLY A 29 0.48 -1.28 -3.39
C GLY A 29 -0.55 -1.75 -4.41
N ASP A 30 -1.84 -1.55 -4.15
CA ASP A 30 -2.90 -1.88 -5.10
C ASP A 30 -2.83 -0.99 -6.35
N CYS A 31 -2.59 0.32 -6.17
CA CYS A 31 -2.39 1.24 -7.28
C CYS A 31 -1.23 0.79 -8.18
N GLN A 32 -0.09 0.37 -7.61
CA GLN A 32 1.06 -0.10 -8.38
C GLN A 32 0.76 -1.38 -9.19
N LYS A 33 0.02 -2.33 -8.60
CA LYS A 33 -0.44 -3.53 -9.31
C LYS A 33 -1.35 -3.17 -10.48
N LEU A 34 -2.34 -2.29 -10.26
CA LEU A 34 -3.23 -1.85 -11.33
C LEU A 34 -2.49 -1.14 -12.45
N LEU A 35 -1.58 -0.22 -12.13
CA LEU A 35 -0.79 0.48 -13.14
C LEU A 35 0.05 -0.48 -13.98
N SER A 36 0.57 -1.55 -13.38
CA SER A 36 1.35 -2.57 -14.08
C SER A 36 0.52 -3.46 -14.99
N ASP A 37 -0.57 -4.02 -14.47
CA ASP A 37 -1.18 -5.21 -15.06
C ASP A 37 -2.53 -4.92 -15.74
N LEU A 38 -3.24 -3.89 -15.28
CA LEU A 38 -4.57 -3.56 -15.79
C LEU A 38 -4.58 -3.21 -17.29
N PRO A 39 -3.58 -2.50 -17.87
CA PRO A 39 -3.62 -2.16 -19.30
C PRO A 39 -3.68 -3.39 -20.21
N ALA A 40 -2.97 -4.47 -19.86
CA ALA A 40 -3.02 -5.70 -20.63
C ALA A 40 -4.41 -6.37 -20.55
N LYS A 41 -5.05 -6.31 -19.38
CA LYS A 41 -6.37 -6.90 -19.13
C LYS A 41 -7.53 -6.08 -19.69
N LEU A 42 -7.32 -4.79 -19.95
CA LEU A 42 -8.31 -3.93 -20.59
C LEU A 42 -8.39 -4.12 -22.10
N LYS A 43 -7.33 -4.66 -22.72
CA LYS A 43 -7.31 -4.91 -24.17
C LYS A 43 -8.42 -5.89 -24.56
N GLY A 44 -9.23 -5.52 -25.54
CA GLY A 44 -10.41 -6.28 -25.98
C GLY A 44 -11.67 -6.10 -25.12
N LEU A 45 -11.55 -5.47 -23.94
CA LEU A 45 -12.70 -5.09 -23.11
C LEU A 45 -13.13 -3.64 -23.32
N LEU A 46 -12.22 -2.82 -23.85
CA LEU A 46 -12.48 -1.43 -24.18
C LEU A 46 -13.17 -1.32 -25.55
N HIS A 47 -13.78 -0.17 -25.79
CA HIS A 47 -14.35 0.10 -27.10
C HIS A 47 -13.25 0.34 -28.13
N GLN A 48 -13.37 -0.31 -29.29
CA GLN A 48 -12.34 -0.33 -30.35
C GLN A 48 -11.92 1.09 -30.80
N ASP A 49 -12.85 2.04 -30.80
CA ASP A 49 -12.60 3.43 -31.21
C ASP A 49 -11.67 4.22 -30.25
N THR A 50 -11.59 3.78 -29.00
CA THR A 50 -10.94 4.53 -27.91
C THR A 50 -9.95 3.70 -27.10
N GLU A 51 -9.86 2.40 -27.38
CA GLU A 51 -8.99 1.45 -26.71
C GLU A 51 -7.54 1.93 -26.69
N SER A 52 -6.97 2.23 -27.86
CA SER A 52 -5.57 2.67 -27.99
C SER A 52 -5.26 3.89 -27.13
N SER A 53 -6.17 4.87 -27.10
CA SER A 53 -6.01 6.10 -26.31
C SER A 53 -6.10 5.83 -24.81
N VAL A 54 -7.03 4.98 -24.37
CA VAL A 54 -7.14 4.62 -22.95
C VAL A 54 -5.92 3.81 -22.49
N LEU A 55 -5.46 2.84 -23.30
CA LEU A 55 -4.26 2.07 -23.01
C LEU A 55 -3.01 2.94 -22.98
N PHE A 56 -2.92 3.93 -23.88
CA PHE A 56 -1.87 4.93 -23.86
C PHE A 56 -1.87 5.71 -22.54
N LEU A 57 -3.01 6.26 -22.11
CA LEU A 57 -3.11 7.00 -20.86
C LEU A 57 -2.58 6.20 -19.66
N TRP A 58 -3.00 4.95 -19.50
CA TRP A 58 -2.55 4.12 -18.38
C TRP A 58 -1.03 3.85 -18.40
N LYS A 59 -0.49 3.52 -19.58
CA LYS A 59 0.94 3.23 -19.72
C LYS A 59 1.79 4.48 -19.50
N THR A 60 1.42 5.58 -20.14
CA THR A 60 2.11 6.87 -19.99
C THR A 60 2.06 7.36 -18.55
N PHE A 61 0.92 7.22 -17.87
CA PHE A 61 0.80 7.61 -16.47
C PHE A 61 1.78 6.84 -15.58
N ARG A 62 1.85 5.50 -15.72
CA ARG A 62 2.83 4.68 -14.98
C ARG A 62 4.27 5.08 -15.29
N GLU A 63 4.60 5.27 -16.55
CA GLU A 63 5.95 5.65 -16.97
C GLU A 63 6.38 6.99 -16.38
N VAL A 64 5.52 8.00 -16.44
CA VAL A 64 5.82 9.32 -15.89
C VAL A 64 5.94 9.27 -14.37
N LEU A 65 5.08 8.52 -13.67
CA LEU A 65 5.21 8.37 -12.22
C LEU A 65 6.57 7.75 -11.84
N LYS A 66 7.00 6.70 -12.53
CA LYS A 66 8.34 6.12 -12.33
C LYS A 66 9.46 7.13 -12.64
N HIS A 67 9.29 7.91 -13.71
CA HIS A 67 10.24 8.96 -14.07
C HIS A 67 10.36 9.98 -12.93
N PHE A 68 9.25 10.44 -12.38
CA PHE A 68 9.26 11.36 -11.23
C PHE A 68 9.92 10.77 -9.99
N GLU A 69 9.80 9.46 -9.76
CA GLU A 69 10.36 8.76 -8.60
C GLU A 69 11.87 8.53 -8.68
N THR A 70 12.42 8.23 -9.86
CA THR A 70 13.80 7.71 -9.97
C THR A 70 14.68 8.42 -10.99
N ASP A 71 14.11 9.12 -11.97
CA ASP A 71 14.90 9.74 -13.02
C ASP A 71 15.58 11.01 -12.51
N VAL A 72 16.82 11.22 -12.94
CA VAL A 72 17.64 12.41 -12.66
C VAL A 72 18.13 13.08 -13.96
N SER A 73 17.78 12.51 -15.12
CA SER A 73 18.20 13.00 -16.43
C SER A 73 17.30 14.13 -16.94
N GLY A 74 16.05 14.20 -16.45
CA GLY A 74 15.06 15.21 -16.80
C GLY A 74 14.55 15.14 -18.25
N SER A 75 14.92 14.09 -19.00
CA SER A 75 14.64 14.03 -20.44
C SER A 75 13.23 13.52 -20.76
N ASN A 76 12.52 14.22 -21.65
CA ASN A 76 11.23 13.85 -22.26
C ASN A 76 10.00 13.81 -21.33
N VAL A 77 10.11 14.16 -20.04
CA VAL A 77 8.97 14.07 -19.11
C VAL A 77 7.85 15.08 -19.42
N GLU A 78 8.20 16.31 -19.82
CA GLU A 78 7.24 17.35 -20.21
C GLU A 78 6.44 16.98 -21.46
N GLU A 79 7.09 16.32 -22.43
CA GLU A 79 6.42 15.89 -23.64
C GLU A 79 5.42 14.76 -23.34
N LYS A 80 5.82 13.79 -22.50
CA LYS A 80 4.95 12.69 -22.08
C LYS A 80 3.73 13.18 -21.30
N THR A 81 3.91 14.10 -20.35
CA THR A 81 2.79 14.66 -19.57
C THR A 81 1.84 15.48 -20.44
N ARG A 82 2.38 16.25 -21.41
CA ARG A 82 1.59 17.01 -22.38
C ARG A 82 0.80 16.10 -23.31
N ALA A 83 1.41 15.03 -23.82
CA ALA A 83 0.74 14.04 -24.65
C ALA A 83 -0.38 13.35 -23.87
N PHE A 84 -0.13 12.92 -22.62
CA PHE A 84 -1.15 12.38 -21.72
C PHE A 84 -2.33 13.35 -21.57
N PHE A 85 -2.06 14.62 -21.25
CA PHE A 85 -3.12 15.60 -21.05
C PHE A 85 -3.94 15.85 -22.31
N ARG A 86 -3.31 15.97 -23.48
CA ARG A 86 -4.00 16.13 -24.76
C ARG A 86 -4.92 14.94 -25.05
N THR A 87 -4.42 13.70 -24.92
CA THR A 87 -5.22 12.50 -25.11
C THR A 87 -6.39 12.43 -24.14
N PHE A 88 -6.20 12.84 -22.88
CA PHE A 88 -7.26 12.90 -21.87
C PHE A 88 -8.36 13.89 -22.27
N ILE A 89 -8.00 15.06 -22.80
CA ILE A 89 -8.98 16.06 -23.27
C ILE A 89 -9.69 15.60 -24.54
N GLU A 90 -8.96 15.02 -25.49
CA GLU A 90 -9.51 14.53 -26.76
C GLU A 90 -10.50 13.38 -26.57
N LEU A 91 -10.24 12.47 -25.63
CA LEU A 91 -11.20 11.43 -25.25
C LEU A 91 -12.53 11.99 -24.77
N GLY A 92 -12.53 13.17 -24.13
CA GLY A 92 -13.76 13.86 -23.72
C GLY A 92 -14.61 14.40 -24.88
N ARG A 93 -14.07 14.50 -26.10
CA ARG A 93 -14.84 14.86 -27.30
C ARG A 93 -15.62 13.67 -27.86
N THR A 94 -15.36 12.47 -27.36
CA THR A 94 -16.07 11.24 -27.75
C THR A 94 -17.29 10.99 -26.84
N LYS A 95 -18.00 9.88 -27.04
CA LYS A 95 -19.10 9.45 -26.14
C LYS A 95 -18.60 8.89 -24.80
N ARG A 96 -17.28 8.87 -24.54
CA ARG A 96 -16.70 8.31 -23.31
C ARG A 96 -16.82 9.28 -22.14
N LYS A 97 -17.67 8.91 -21.18
CA LYS A 97 -17.78 9.62 -19.90
C LYS A 97 -16.51 9.45 -19.07
N GLY A 98 -16.14 10.47 -18.31
CA GLY A 98 -15.00 10.45 -17.39
C GLY A 98 -13.71 11.11 -17.93
N TYR A 99 -13.76 11.63 -19.15
CA TYR A 99 -12.68 12.36 -19.81
C TYR A 99 -13.12 13.77 -20.19
N GLY A 100 -12.19 14.63 -20.60
CA GLY A 100 -12.48 16.01 -21.02
C GLY A 100 -12.12 17.08 -20.00
N LYS A 101 -12.29 18.34 -20.40
CA LYS A 101 -11.87 19.51 -19.62
C LYS A 101 -12.61 19.62 -18.27
N ASP A 102 -13.89 19.26 -18.25
CA ASP A 102 -14.74 19.24 -17.06
C ASP A 102 -14.38 18.11 -16.08
N ARG A 103 -13.53 17.16 -16.48
CA ARG A 103 -13.09 16.01 -15.67
C ARG A 103 -11.63 16.08 -15.25
N VAL A 104 -10.96 17.21 -15.53
CA VAL A 104 -9.61 17.45 -15.03
C VAL A 104 -9.66 17.68 -13.53
N THR A 105 -9.13 16.73 -12.76
CA THR A 105 -8.98 16.87 -11.31
C THR A 105 -7.77 17.75 -10.99
N PRO A 106 -7.68 18.31 -9.76
CA PRO A 106 -6.50 19.04 -9.33
C PRO A 106 -5.19 18.24 -9.52
N TYR A 107 -5.21 16.93 -9.25
CA TYR A 107 -4.03 16.07 -9.44
C TYR A 107 -3.67 15.84 -10.90
N ILE A 108 -4.65 15.76 -11.82
CA ILE A 108 -4.35 15.71 -13.27
C ILE A 108 -3.71 17.01 -13.71
N HIS A 109 -4.21 18.17 -13.23
CA HIS A 109 -3.63 19.47 -13.55
C HIS A 109 -2.19 19.59 -13.02
N ILE A 110 -1.95 19.21 -11.75
CA ILE A 110 -0.61 19.18 -11.15
C ILE A 110 0.32 18.25 -11.94
N PHE A 111 -0.12 17.02 -12.23
CA PHE A 111 0.64 16.04 -12.99
C PHE A 111 1.05 16.55 -14.38
N ALA A 112 0.13 17.23 -15.08
CA ALA A 112 0.38 17.66 -16.46
C ALA A 112 1.19 18.96 -16.57
N HIS A 113 0.94 19.93 -15.69
CA HIS A 113 1.44 21.30 -15.85
C HIS A 113 2.53 21.71 -14.86
N HIS A 114 2.54 21.15 -13.64
CA HIS A 114 3.43 21.61 -12.57
C HIS A 114 4.53 20.60 -12.25
N ALA A 115 4.17 19.33 -12.11
CA ALA A 115 5.09 18.25 -11.78
C ALA A 115 6.29 18.13 -12.74
N PRO A 116 6.14 18.19 -14.09
CA PRO A 116 7.30 18.01 -14.97
C PRO A 116 8.28 19.18 -14.88
N VAL A 117 7.79 20.42 -14.78
CA VAL A 117 8.63 21.61 -14.58
C VAL A 117 9.40 21.50 -13.26
N LYS A 118 8.70 21.12 -12.18
CA LYS A 118 9.35 20.93 -10.88
C LYS A 118 10.31 19.76 -10.84
N HIS A 119 10.07 18.70 -11.60
CA HIS A 119 10.99 17.58 -11.73
C HIS A 119 12.31 18.02 -12.38
N VAL A 120 12.24 18.79 -13.46
CA VAL A 120 13.44 19.35 -14.11
C VAL A 120 14.15 20.35 -13.17
N GLU A 121 13.40 21.23 -12.52
CA GLU A 121 13.94 22.25 -11.60
C GLU A 121 14.67 21.64 -10.39
N PHE A 122 14.12 20.58 -9.78
CA PHE A 122 14.68 19.95 -8.59
C PHE A 122 15.52 18.69 -8.88
N GLY A 123 15.70 18.33 -10.15
CA GLY A 123 16.43 17.15 -10.61
C GLY A 123 15.68 15.83 -10.42
N CYS A 124 14.99 15.62 -9.29
CA CYS A 124 14.16 14.44 -9.07
C CYS A 124 13.06 14.73 -8.03
N LEU A 125 11.80 14.40 -8.33
CA LEU A 125 10.69 14.60 -7.39
C LEU A 125 10.63 13.51 -6.32
N GLY A 126 11.17 12.32 -6.60
CA GLY A 126 11.19 11.19 -5.66
C GLY A 126 11.90 11.53 -4.34
N TRP A 127 12.90 12.41 -4.37
CA TRP A 127 13.60 12.88 -3.16
C TRP A 127 12.71 13.65 -2.19
N PHE A 128 11.65 14.27 -2.70
CA PHE A 128 10.68 15.06 -1.93
C PHE A 128 9.40 14.28 -1.60
N SER A 129 9.39 12.96 -1.85
CA SER A 129 8.24 12.11 -1.58
C SER A 129 7.95 12.00 -0.07
N SER A 130 6.67 12.07 0.29
CA SER A 130 6.20 11.84 1.66
C SER A 130 6.18 10.36 2.06
N GLN A 131 6.52 9.43 1.17
CA GLN A 131 6.47 7.99 1.45
C GLN A 131 7.32 7.58 2.67
N GLY A 132 8.48 8.22 2.86
CA GLY A 132 9.33 7.99 4.03
C GLY A 132 8.65 8.41 5.34
N LEU A 133 7.83 9.47 5.31
CA LEU A 133 7.06 9.94 6.45
C LEU A 133 5.91 8.97 6.78
N GLU A 134 5.19 8.48 5.77
CA GLU A 134 4.11 7.50 5.99
C GLU A 134 4.63 6.21 6.61
N LYS A 135 5.79 5.72 6.15
CA LYS A 135 6.44 4.55 6.76
C LYS A 135 6.83 4.79 8.22
N LYS A 136 7.31 5.99 8.56
CA LYS A 136 7.58 6.38 9.96
C LYS A 136 6.29 6.43 10.78
N ASN A 137 5.19 6.92 10.23
CA ASN A 137 3.89 6.92 10.90
C ASN A 137 3.44 5.50 11.25
N ASP A 138 3.61 4.53 10.35
CA ASP A 138 3.26 3.13 10.61
C ASP A 138 4.11 2.49 11.72
N VAL A 139 5.41 2.83 11.76
CA VAL A 139 6.30 2.41 12.86
C VAL A 139 5.84 3.03 14.19
N LEU A 140 5.52 4.32 14.22
CA LEU A 140 5.06 5.00 15.43
C LEU A 140 3.73 4.43 15.94
N LYS A 141 2.77 4.14 15.04
CA LYS A 141 1.52 3.44 15.42
C LYS A 141 1.81 2.08 16.04
N THR A 142 2.71 1.32 15.45
CA THR A 142 3.10 -0.01 15.97
C THR A 142 3.71 0.10 17.38
N MET A 143 4.63 1.05 17.59
CA MET A 143 5.23 1.31 18.91
C MET A 143 4.18 1.76 19.93
N HIS A 144 3.26 2.63 19.53
CA HIS A 144 2.18 3.11 20.39
C HIS A 144 1.27 1.95 20.87
N HIS A 145 0.89 1.04 19.97
CA HIS A 145 0.01 -0.08 20.33
C HIS A 145 0.71 -1.18 21.12
N ALA A 146 1.99 -1.47 20.83
CA ALA A 146 2.69 -2.63 21.38
C ALA A 146 3.64 -2.33 22.56
N ARG A 147 4.14 -1.10 22.69
CA ARG A 147 5.29 -0.79 23.59
C ARG A 147 5.12 0.45 24.48
N SER A 148 4.13 1.32 24.21
CA SER A 148 3.85 2.49 25.04
C SER A 148 2.95 2.13 26.23
N ASN A 149 3.18 2.76 27.38
CA ASN A 149 2.29 2.66 28.54
C ASN A 149 1.08 3.60 28.44
N LYS A 150 1.01 4.39 27.36
CA LYS A 150 -0.07 5.32 26.97
C LYS A 150 -0.31 6.47 27.94
N TRP A 151 0.56 6.67 28.92
CA TRP A 151 0.44 7.78 29.88
C TRP A 151 0.78 9.13 29.24
N ASN A 152 1.79 9.14 28.36
CA ASN A 152 2.06 10.23 27.43
C ASN A 152 2.43 9.65 26.06
N ALA A 153 1.41 9.32 25.26
CA ALA A 153 1.56 8.59 24.01
C ALA A 153 2.56 9.22 23.04
N ALA A 154 2.57 10.55 22.93
CA ALA A 154 3.48 11.27 22.04
C ALA A 154 4.92 11.21 22.55
N ALA A 155 5.15 11.51 23.83
CA ALA A 155 6.49 11.45 24.41
C ALA A 155 7.05 10.02 24.42
N ASP A 156 6.21 9.02 24.68
CA ASP A 156 6.58 7.60 24.64
C ASP A 156 6.99 7.16 23.24
N ALA A 157 6.17 7.46 22.22
CA ALA A 157 6.46 7.08 20.85
C ALA A 157 7.77 7.71 20.37
N LEU A 158 8.02 8.99 20.69
CA LEU A 158 9.27 9.68 20.37
C LEU A 158 10.47 9.07 21.10
N LYS A 159 10.35 8.79 22.41
CA LYS A 159 11.42 8.13 23.19
C LYS A 159 11.73 6.73 22.67
N LEU A 160 10.71 5.96 22.31
CA LEU A 160 10.88 4.61 21.75
C LEU A 160 11.52 4.64 20.36
N ALA A 161 11.09 5.57 19.50
CA ALA A 161 11.72 5.80 18.21
C ALA A 161 13.20 6.19 18.37
N LYS A 162 13.50 7.12 19.28
CA LYS A 162 14.88 7.55 19.54
C LYS A 162 15.77 6.41 20.07
N ARG A 163 15.24 5.56 20.95
CA ARG A 163 15.94 4.35 21.43
C ARG A 163 16.25 3.36 20.31
N SER A 164 15.40 3.29 19.28
CA SER A 164 15.63 2.41 18.13
C SER A 164 16.67 2.93 17.13
N GLU A 165 16.95 4.24 17.15
CA GLU A 165 18.01 4.87 16.34
C GLU A 165 19.40 4.71 16.95
N ALA A 166 19.48 4.52 18.28
CA ALA A 166 20.75 4.27 18.93
C ALA A 166 21.33 2.97 18.35
N PRO A 167 22.54 3.01 17.75
CA PRO A 167 23.19 1.78 17.31
C PRO A 167 23.24 0.89 18.54
N SER A 168 22.57 -0.25 18.46
CA SER A 168 22.67 -1.19 19.54
C SER A 168 24.14 -1.60 19.58
N ASN A 169 24.88 -1.10 20.57
CA ASN A 169 25.86 -1.92 21.26
C ASN A 169 25.09 -3.04 21.98
N SER A 170 24.22 -3.75 21.26
CA SER A 170 23.69 -5.00 21.73
C SER A 170 24.90 -5.89 21.74
N ALA A 171 25.30 -6.31 22.94
CA ALA A 171 26.08 -7.52 23.06
C ALA A 171 25.47 -8.53 22.09
N HIS A 172 26.28 -9.08 21.19
CA HIS A 172 25.85 -10.13 20.26
C HIS A 172 24.89 -11.07 21.00
N ALA A 173 23.77 -11.41 20.37
CA ALA A 173 22.82 -12.36 20.94
C ALA A 173 23.62 -13.52 21.53
N ARG A 174 23.56 -13.69 22.87
CA ARG A 174 24.36 -14.73 23.54
C ARG A 174 24.09 -16.02 22.77
N ALA A 175 25.17 -16.69 22.33
CA ALA A 175 25.05 -17.94 21.62
C ALA A 175 24.20 -18.89 22.48
N TYR A 176 22.96 -19.12 22.06
CA TYR A 176 22.05 -19.99 22.78
C TYR A 176 22.42 -21.42 22.42
N VAL A 177 23.18 -22.07 23.30
CA VAL A 177 23.48 -23.49 23.16
C VAL A 177 22.27 -24.27 23.69
N LYS A 178 21.59 -24.97 22.78
CA LYS A 178 20.52 -25.92 23.12
C LYS A 178 21.15 -27.14 23.79
N SER A 179 21.30 -27.09 25.11
CA SER A 179 21.92 -28.17 25.89
C SER A 179 21.02 -29.41 26.01
N ASP A 180 19.70 -29.23 25.92
CA ASP A 180 18.73 -30.32 26.06
C ASP A 180 18.34 -30.88 24.69
N VAL A 181 19.11 -31.88 24.24
CA VAL A 181 18.92 -32.53 22.95
C VAL A 181 17.56 -33.24 22.89
N ASP A 182 17.09 -33.83 23.98
CA ASP A 182 15.81 -34.55 24.02
C ASP A 182 14.62 -33.60 23.92
N TYR A 183 14.68 -32.44 24.58
CA TYR A 183 13.66 -31.41 24.43
C TYR A 183 13.61 -30.84 23.01
N TRP A 184 14.76 -30.55 22.41
CA TRP A 184 14.84 -29.84 21.12
C TRP A 184 14.80 -30.73 19.88
N GLN A 185 15.29 -31.97 19.97
CA GLN A 185 15.42 -32.91 18.86
C GLN A 185 14.70 -34.25 19.12
N GLY A 186 14.57 -34.66 20.38
CA GLY A 186 13.89 -35.90 20.79
C GLY A 186 12.36 -35.79 20.94
N GLY A 187 11.74 -34.71 20.44
CA GLY A 187 10.28 -34.53 20.47
C GLY A 187 9.71 -33.91 21.76
N GLY A 188 10.54 -33.56 22.75
CA GLY A 188 10.05 -32.97 24.01
C GLY A 188 9.34 -31.61 23.85
N ILE A 189 9.67 -30.84 22.81
CA ILE A 189 8.96 -29.60 22.46
C ILE A 189 7.54 -29.87 21.96
N GLU A 190 7.34 -30.94 21.19
CA GLU A 190 6.05 -31.35 20.67
C GLU A 190 5.18 -31.90 21.82
N GLU A 191 5.77 -32.69 22.71
CA GLU A 191 5.10 -33.18 23.91
C GLU A 191 4.67 -32.03 24.84
N SER A 192 5.55 -31.05 25.07
CA SER A 192 5.23 -29.87 25.88
C SER A 192 4.10 -29.02 25.28
N ARG A 193 4.09 -28.84 23.95
CA ARG A 193 3.01 -28.13 23.26
C ARG A 193 1.68 -28.87 23.38
N ARG A 194 1.72 -30.20 23.24
CA ARG A 194 0.55 -31.07 23.35
C ARG A 194 -0.03 -31.09 24.77
N LYS A 195 0.82 -31.06 25.81
CA LYS A 195 0.39 -30.90 27.21
C LYS A 195 -0.30 -29.55 27.44
N ARG A 196 0.25 -28.45 26.91
CA ARG A 196 -0.38 -27.11 27.04
C ARG A 196 -1.76 -27.03 26.36
N GLN A 197 -1.92 -27.64 25.19
CA GLN A 197 -3.22 -27.72 24.52
C GLN A 197 -4.24 -28.50 25.34
N ARG A 198 -3.86 -29.65 25.90
CA ARG A 198 -4.74 -30.43 26.78
C ARG A 198 -5.19 -29.66 28.01
N SER A 199 -4.27 -28.97 28.69
CA SER A 199 -4.62 -28.16 29.86
C SER A 199 -5.54 -26.97 29.52
N ALA A 200 -5.40 -26.39 28.33
CA ALA A 200 -6.28 -25.33 27.84
C ALA A 200 -7.68 -25.86 27.50
N GLU A 201 -7.78 -27.06 26.90
CA GLU A 201 -9.05 -27.74 26.62
C GLU A 201 -9.78 -28.17 27.89
N GLU A 202 -9.05 -28.67 28.90
CA GLU A 202 -9.59 -29.00 30.22
C GLU A 202 -10.09 -27.76 30.96
N SER A 203 -9.32 -26.67 30.94
CA SER A 203 -9.77 -25.38 31.52
C SER A 203 -11.01 -24.83 30.80
N PHE A 204 -11.09 -24.99 29.47
CA PHE A 204 -12.24 -24.55 28.68
C PHE A 204 -13.50 -25.40 28.97
N ARG A 205 -13.35 -26.72 29.16
CA ARG A 205 -14.45 -27.62 29.55
C ARG A 205 -14.97 -27.33 30.96
N ALA A 206 -14.07 -27.21 31.93
CA ALA A 206 -14.43 -26.85 33.30
C ALA A 206 -15.21 -25.51 33.37
N SER A 207 -14.78 -24.51 32.58
CA SER A 207 -15.48 -23.22 32.49
C SER A 207 -16.87 -23.31 31.84
N ARG A 208 -17.14 -24.38 31.07
CA ARG A 208 -18.40 -24.60 30.37
C ARG A 208 -19.40 -25.36 31.23
N GLU A 209 -18.91 -26.27 32.07
CA GLU A 209 -19.72 -27.03 33.04
C GLU A 209 -20.24 -26.09 34.15
N ILE A 210 -19.41 -25.16 34.64
CA ILE A 210 -19.82 -24.14 35.63
C ILE A 210 -20.95 -23.24 35.09
N ASN A 211 -20.98 -22.97 33.77
CA ASN A 211 -22.00 -22.12 33.14
C ASN A 211 -23.29 -22.87 32.73
N MET A 212 -23.37 -24.19 32.92
CA MET A 212 -24.60 -24.97 32.68
C MET A 212 -25.34 -25.33 33.98
N GLU A 213 -24.76 -25.07 35.15
CA GLU A 213 -25.37 -25.29 36.47
C GLU A 213 -25.87 -23.98 37.14
N SER A 214 -25.95 -22.86 36.40
CA SER A 214 -26.64 -21.62 36.80
C SER A 214 -27.79 -21.30 35.86
#